data_AF-A0A8J6B6A4-F1
#
_entry.id   AF-A0A8J6B6A4-F1
#
_cell.length_a   1.000
_cell.length_b   1.000
_cell.length_c   1.000
_cell.angle_alpha   90.00
_cell.angle_beta   90.00
_cell.angle_gamma   90.00
#
_symmetry.space_group_name_H-M   'P 1'
#
loop_
_entity.id
_entity.type
_entity.pdbx_description
1 polymer ?
#
loop_
_entity_poly.entity_id
_entity_poly.type
_entity_poly.pdbx_seq_one_letter_code
_entity_poly.pdbx_strand_id
1 'polypeptide(L)'
;MEAMRLRLALLYQHEETIGKARAFDGTVLFLPKRIPKTEVISQTRNGETVKVTITPTNELPPTSPTCFQFYNIIFKRLLKIMNMKQIGRNYYNPNDATEVRAHR
;
A
#
# COMPACT_ATOMS: atom_id res chain seq x y z
N MET A 1 -6.53 -12.16 4.28
CA MET A 1 -5.49 -11.64 3.35
C MET A 1 -6.05 -11.35 1.95
N GLU A 2 -7.02 -12.13 1.47
CA GLU A 2 -7.68 -11.93 0.15
C GLU A 2 -8.48 -10.64 0.03
N ALA A 3 -9.24 -10.26 1.07
CA ALA A 3 -10.06 -9.03 1.05
C ALA A 3 -9.25 -7.74 0.82
N MET A 4 -8.04 -7.65 1.41
CA MET A 4 -7.16 -6.48 1.22
C MET A 4 -6.69 -6.37 -0.23
N ARG A 5 -6.27 -7.49 -0.84
CA ARG A 5 -5.82 -7.52 -2.24
C ARG A 5 -6.96 -7.15 -3.19
N LEU A 6 -8.18 -7.62 -2.90
CA LEU A 6 -9.37 -7.27 -3.66
C LEU A 6 -9.65 -5.77 -3.58
N ARG A 7 -9.65 -5.17 -2.38
CA ARG A 7 -9.85 -3.72 -2.21
C ARG A 7 -8.80 -2.89 -2.96
N LEU A 8 -7.52 -3.29 -2.90
CA LEU A 8 -6.46 -2.65 -3.67
C LEU A 8 -6.73 -2.73 -5.17
N ALA A 9 -7.07 -3.92 -5.68
CA ALA A 9 -7.34 -4.14 -7.09
C ALA A 9 -8.52 -3.29 -7.58
N LEU A 10 -9.62 -3.26 -6.84
CA LEU A 10 -10.81 -2.47 -7.19
C LEU A 10 -10.52 -0.97 -7.19
N LEU A 11 -9.78 -0.48 -6.19
CA LEU A 11 -9.42 0.94 -6.11
C LEU A 11 -8.46 1.36 -7.24
N TYR A 12 -7.48 0.51 -7.57
CA TYR A 12 -6.44 0.85 -8.55
C TYR A 12 -6.91 0.79 -10.00
N GLN A 13 -8.13 0.30 -10.27
CA GLN A 13 -8.78 0.49 -11.57
C GLN A 13 -8.99 1.99 -11.91
N HIS A 14 -9.08 2.85 -10.88
CA HIS A 14 -9.41 4.27 -11.02
C HIS A 14 -8.17 5.17 -11.02
N GLU A 15 -7.13 4.78 -11.74
CA GLU A 15 -5.85 5.50 -11.78
C GLU A 15 -6.00 6.96 -12.26
N GLU A 16 -6.91 7.24 -13.18
CA GLU A 16 -7.17 8.60 -13.66
C GLU A 16 -7.62 9.54 -12.52
N THR A 17 -8.46 9.01 -11.62
CA THR A 17 -8.99 9.75 -10.47
C THR A 17 -7.91 9.92 -9.40
N ILE A 18 -7.30 8.82 -8.94
CA ILE A 18 -6.41 8.82 -7.77
C ILE A 18 -4.94 9.14 -8.11
N GLY A 19 -4.53 8.98 -9.36
CA GLY A 19 -3.16 9.20 -9.84
C GLY A 19 -2.20 8.05 -9.55
N LYS A 20 -1.02 8.09 -10.18
CA LYS A 20 0.06 7.08 -10.03
C LYS A 20 0.69 7.05 -8.65
N ALA A 21 0.91 8.22 -8.06
CA ALA A 21 1.47 8.37 -6.72
C ALA A 21 0.36 8.19 -5.68
N ARG A 22 0.30 7.00 -5.08
CA ARG A 22 -0.72 6.60 -4.10
C ARG A 22 -0.17 5.58 -3.11
N ALA A 23 -0.66 5.63 -1.88
CA ALA A 23 -0.43 4.62 -0.86
C ALA A 23 -1.75 4.22 -0.21
N PHE A 24 -2.06 2.93 -0.21
CA PHE A 24 -3.31 2.39 0.32
C PHE A 24 -3.03 1.12 1.13
N ASP A 25 -3.55 1.04 2.34
CA ASP A 25 -3.37 -0.11 3.24
C ASP A 25 -4.60 -1.03 3.34
N GLY A 26 -5.63 -0.77 2.52
CA GLY A 26 -6.91 -1.49 2.56
C GLY A 26 -8.03 -0.73 3.25
N THR A 27 -7.71 0.37 3.94
CA THR A 27 -8.69 1.24 4.62
C THR A 27 -8.38 2.73 4.38
N VAL A 28 -7.14 3.16 4.56
CA VAL A 28 -6.72 4.56 4.44
C VAL A 28 -5.96 4.77 3.14
N LEU A 29 -6.41 5.74 2.35
CA LEU A 29 -5.79 6.16 1.09
C LEU A 29 -5.04 7.47 1.30
N PHE A 30 -3.73 7.44 1.08
CA PHE A 30 -2.87 8.62 1.05
C PHE A 30 -2.59 9.03 -0.38
N LEU A 31 -2.87 10.30 -0.69
CA LEU A 31 -2.66 10.93 -2.00
C LEU A 31 -1.83 12.22 -1.84
N PRO A 32 -1.02 12.57 -2.84
CA PRO A 32 -0.29 13.85 -2.88
C PRO A 32 -1.18 15.03 -3.29
N LYS A 33 -2.41 14.76 -3.75
CA LYS A 33 -3.40 15.76 -4.15
C LYS A 33 -4.68 15.57 -3.37
N ARG A 34 -5.34 16.67 -3.03
CA ARG A 34 -6.69 16.64 -2.48
C ARG A 34 -7.69 16.34 -3.61
N ILE A 35 -8.63 15.44 -3.35
CA ILE A 35 -9.74 15.13 -4.26
C ILE A 35 -11.06 15.37 -3.53
N PRO A 36 -12.13 15.77 -4.24
CA PRO A 36 -13.46 15.88 -3.65
C PRO A 36 -13.97 14.47 -3.25
N LYS A 37 -15.09 14.43 -2.54
CA LYS A 37 -15.80 13.16 -2.34
C LYS A 37 -16.15 12.59 -3.71
N THR A 38 -15.67 11.39 -4.02
CA THR A 38 -15.84 10.77 -5.34
C THR A 38 -16.39 9.38 -5.18
N GLU A 39 -17.35 9.03 -6.01
CA GLU A 39 -17.89 7.69 -6.11
C GLU A 39 -17.49 7.12 -7.46
N VAL A 40 -16.89 5.93 -7.43
CA VAL A 40 -16.43 5.23 -8.62
C VAL A 40 -17.00 3.81 -8.61
N ILE A 41 -17.23 3.28 -9.80
CA ILE A 41 -17.78 1.94 -9.98
C ILE A 41 -16.65 1.03 -10.45
N SER A 42 -16.32 0.03 -9.64
CA SER A 42 -15.33 -1.00 -9.97
C SER A 42 -16.04 -2.31 -10.33
N GLN A 43 -15.38 -3.17 -11.08
CA GLN A 43 -15.87 -4.53 -11.35
C GLN A 43 -14.90 -5.58 -10.79
N THR A 44 -15.46 -6.62 -10.17
CA THR A 44 -14.69 -7.79 -9.74
C THR A 44 -14.39 -8.69 -10.94
N ARG A 45 -13.49 -9.67 -10.75
CA ARG A 45 -13.20 -10.68 -11.79
C ARG A 45 -14.42 -11.54 -12.15
N ASN A 46 -15.41 -11.60 -11.26
CA ASN A 46 -16.64 -12.37 -11.47
C ASN A 46 -17.74 -11.54 -12.16
N GLY A 47 -17.43 -10.30 -12.58
CA GLY A 47 -18.38 -9.39 -13.22
C GLY A 47 -19.31 -8.66 -12.23
N GLU A 48 -19.12 -8.83 -10.92
CA GLU A 48 -19.91 -8.12 -9.92
C GLU A 48 -19.51 -6.65 -9.89
N THR A 49 -20.51 -5.78 -9.83
CA THR A 49 -20.31 -4.34 -9.76
C THR A 49 -20.21 -3.90 -8.30
N VAL A 50 -19.13 -3.21 -7.97
CA VAL A 50 -18.84 -2.71 -6.61
C VAL A 50 -18.72 -1.20 -6.65
N LYS A 51 -19.52 -0.51 -5.85
CA LYS A 51 -19.40 0.94 -5.65
C LYS A 51 -18.31 1.22 -4.63
N VAL A 52 -17.32 2.03 -5.02
CA VAL A 52 -16.24 2.49 -4.15
C VAL A 52 -16.42 3.98 -3.91
N THR A 53 -16.57 4.36 -2.65
CA THR A 53 -16.67 5.77 -2.24
C THR A 53 -15.35 6.21 -1.62
N ILE A 54 -14.75 7.24 -2.20
CA ILE A 54 -13.53 7.88 -1.70
C ILE A 54 -13.95 9.18 -1.02
N THR A 55 -13.76 9.24 0.30
CA THR A 55 -14.15 10.40 1.11
C THR A 55 -12.89 11.12 1.59
N PRO A 56 -12.73 12.43 1.31
CA PRO A 56 -11.63 13.20 1.87
C PRO A 56 -11.83 13.32 3.40
N THR A 57 -10.86 12.84 4.17
CA THR A 57 -10.93 12.86 5.64
C THR A 57 -10.20 14.07 6.20
N ASN A 58 -8.92 14.21 5.89
CA ASN A 58 -8.05 15.24 6.43
C ASN A 58 -6.77 15.33 5.61
N GLU A 59 -6.09 16.48 5.72
CA GLU A 59 -4.70 16.60 5.30
C GLU A 59 -3.81 16.02 6.41
N LEU A 60 -2.70 15.38 6.02
CA LEU A 60 -1.77 14.75 6.95
C LEU A 60 -0.72 15.78 7.38
N PRO A 61 -0.77 16.32 8.62
CA PRO A 61 0.26 17.24 9.08
C PRO A 61 1.55 16.47 9.36
N PRO A 62 2.74 17.08 9.17
CA PRO A 62 4.03 16.41 9.39
C PRO A 62 4.22 15.87 10.81
N THR A 63 3.57 16.48 11.80
CA THR A 63 3.61 16.10 13.22
C THR A 63 2.67 14.96 13.59
N SER A 64 1.82 14.49 12.65
CA SER A 64 0.87 13.43 12.94
C SER A 64 1.56 12.09 13.19
N PRO A 65 1.13 11.30 14.20
CA PRO A 65 1.62 9.93 14.37
C PRO A 65 1.31 9.04 13.16
N THR A 66 0.28 9.36 12.38
CA THR A 66 -0.07 8.66 11.14
C THR A 66 1.02 8.77 10.07
N CYS A 67 1.94 9.75 10.15
CA CYS A 67 3.10 9.83 9.27
C CYS A 67 3.96 8.56 9.32
N PHE A 68 4.12 7.93 10.49
CA PHE A 68 4.86 6.68 10.59
C PHE A 68 4.20 5.54 9.83
N GLN A 69 2.86 5.46 9.87
CA GLN A 69 2.11 4.46 9.08
C GLN A 69 2.29 4.71 7.59
N PHE A 70 2.21 5.97 7.14
CA PHE A 70 2.46 6.35 5.75
C PHE A 70 3.86 5.94 5.29
N TYR A 71 4.89 6.27 6.08
CA TYR A 71 6.27 5.86 5.79
C TYR A 71 6.42 4.35 5.74
N ASN A 72 5.83 3.61 6.67
CA ASN A 72 5.88 2.15 6.68
C ASN A 72 5.29 1.54 5.40
N ILE A 73 4.20 2.11 4.86
CA ILE A 73 3.61 1.64 3.59
C ILE A 73 4.58 1.87 2.43
N ILE A 74 5.20 3.05 2.37
CA ILE A 74 6.18 3.40 1.31
C ILE A 74 7.42 2.52 1.42
N PHE A 75 8.05 2.44 2.59
CA PHE A 75 9.27 1.67 2.79
C PHE A 75 9.06 0.19 2.53
N LYS A 76 7.93 -0.41 2.98
CA LYS A 76 7.57 -1.79 2.63
C LYS A 76 7.57 -2.02 1.12
N ARG A 77 7.01 -1.08 0.35
CA ARG A 77 6.99 -1.16 -1.11
C ARG A 77 8.39 -1.06 -1.71
N LEU A 78 9.20 -0.11 -1.26
CA LEU A 78 10.57 0.09 -1.75
C LEU A 78 11.47 -1.11 -1.43
N LEU A 79 11.46 -1.59 -0.20
CA LEU A 79 12.28 -2.72 0.25
C LEU A 79 11.88 -4.01 -0.48
N LYS A 80 10.59 -4.17 -0.82
CA LYS A 80 10.12 -5.26 -1.67
C LYS A 80 10.64 -5.16 -3.10
N ILE A 81 10.69 -3.95 -3.69
CA ILE A 81 11.27 -3.73 -5.03
C ILE A 81 12.76 -4.07 -5.04
N MET A 82 13.47 -3.78 -3.94
CA MET A 82 14.86 -4.14 -3.73
C MET A 82 15.08 -5.64 -3.43
N ASN A 83 14.04 -6.49 -3.53
CA ASN A 83 14.08 -7.91 -3.21
C ASN A 83 14.51 -8.26 -1.76
N MET A 84 14.41 -7.32 -0.83
CA MET A 84 14.67 -7.59 0.57
C MET A 84 13.54 -8.41 1.20
N LYS A 85 13.89 -9.31 2.12
CA LYS A 85 12.95 -10.15 2.85
C LYS A 85 12.75 -9.64 4.26
N GLN A 86 11.49 -9.47 4.64
CA GLN A 86 11.15 -9.08 5.99
C GLN A 86 11.17 -10.30 6.92
N ILE A 87 11.92 -10.21 8.02
CA ILE A 87 11.87 -11.17 9.13
C ILE A 87 11.65 -10.34 10.41
N GLY A 88 10.49 -10.53 11.05
CA GLY A 88 10.07 -9.68 12.16
C GLY A 88 9.93 -8.21 11.75
N ARG A 89 10.68 -7.32 12.41
CA ARG A 89 10.70 -5.86 12.11
C ARG A 89 11.85 -5.43 11.21
N ASN A 90 12.71 -6.37 10.81
CA ASN A 90 13.91 -6.09 10.04
C ASN A 90 13.79 -6.62 8.60
N TYR A 91 14.61 -6.09 7.72
CA TYR A 91 14.72 -6.50 6.33
C TYR A 91 16.13 -6.98 6.06
N TYR A 92 16.25 -8.14 5.42
CA TYR A 92 17.50 -8.80 5.12
C TYR A 92 17.63 -9.00 3.61
N ASN A 93 18.86 -8.94 3.11
CA ASN A 93 19.17 -9.28 1.72
C ASN A 93 19.52 -10.78 1.63
N PRO A 94 18.70 -11.62 0.98
CA PRO A 94 19.00 -13.05 0.85
C PRO A 94 20.25 -13.34 0.02
N ASN A 95 20.64 -12.41 -0.86
CA ASN A 95 21.79 -12.59 -1.75
C ASN A 95 23.13 -12.26 -1.07
N ASP A 96 23.10 -11.72 0.16
CA ASP A 96 24.28 -11.35 0.95
C ASP A 96 24.42 -12.25 2.20
N ALA A 97 24.02 -13.51 2.06
CA ALA A 97 24.08 -14.47 3.14
C ALA A 97 25.54 -14.90 3.40
N THR A 98 25.99 -14.79 4.66
CA THR A 98 27.30 -15.30 5.08
C THR A 98 27.15 -16.72 5.64
N GLU A 99 27.77 -17.70 5.00
CA GLU A 99 27.81 -19.08 5.53
C GLU A 99 28.74 -19.18 6.74
N VAL A 100 28.20 -19.52 7.91
CA VAL A 100 29.00 -19.84 9.10
C VAL A 100 29.24 -21.35 9.14
N ARG A 101 30.47 -21.77 8.81
CA ARG A 101 30.87 -23.20 8.75
C ARG A 101 31.27 -23.80 10.11
N ALA A 102 31.26 -23.01 11.18
CA ALA A 102 31.69 -23.44 12.51
C ALA A 102 30.54 -24.14 13.24
N HIS A 103 30.36 -25.44 12.94
CA HIS A 103 29.83 -26.53 13.76
C HIS A 103 29.08 -27.53 12.88
N ARG A 104 29.68 -28.70 12.68
CA ARG A 104 29.04 -29.93 12.21
C ARG A 104 28.98 -30.89 13.38
#